data_AF-A0A7W9SQ95-F1
#
_entry.id   AF-A0A7W9SQ95-F1
#
_cell.length_a   1.000
_cell.length_b   1.000
_cell.length_c   1.000
_cell.angle_alpha   90.00
_cell.angle_beta   90.00
_cell.angle_gamma   90.00
#
_symmetry.space_group_name_H-M   'P 1'
#
loop_
_entity.id
_entity.type
_entity.pdbx_description
1 polymer ?
#
loop_
_entity_poly.entity_id
_entity_poly.type
_entity_poly.pdbx_seq_one_letter_code
_entity_poly.pdbx_strand_id
1 'polypeptide(L)'
;MPEFDARSETNLATLRPKAQPHFRALLRALKTYATSHGLDVKIISANRTWAEQDALFAKGRTAPGPKVTNARGGQSNHNFQIAVDIGLFKDGKYLEESVHYDKMGPLGEALGLEWGGSWHDLSDAPHYQIKTNKKVSVLRELVRTQGWPAIDALIPTFVEHPSPVPAPTPSPAPTLDPVTVFLDHGDGAKKIELDAWFIESRVWVAIRDWTDYFGGSLLEKDGKYSLLLNDQSAAIKTQVINERTVAKFADINAVLGWNFSFNGAARPRTLTIHPDKD
;
A
#
# COMPACT_ATOMS: atom_id res chain seq x y z
N MET A 1 14.63 24.53 17.80
CA MET A 1 13.23 24.05 18.03
C MET A 1 13.03 22.81 17.18
N PRO A 2 12.21 21.84 17.60
CA PRO A 2 11.85 20.69 16.75
C PRO A 2 11.23 21.18 15.44
N GLU A 3 11.51 20.50 14.35
CA GLU A 3 11.01 20.83 13.01
C GLU A 3 9.55 20.40 12.85
N PHE A 4 9.20 19.24 13.43
CA PHE A 4 7.88 18.64 13.34
C PHE A 4 7.19 18.51 14.70
N ASP A 5 5.97 17.96 14.68
CA ASP A 5 5.23 17.63 15.90
C ASP A 5 6.00 16.61 16.77
N ALA A 6 5.75 16.67 18.09
CA ALA A 6 6.51 15.88 19.07
C ALA A 6 6.47 14.36 18.82
N ARG A 7 5.35 13.83 18.28
CA ARG A 7 5.23 12.40 17.98
C ARG A 7 6.15 12.04 16.82
N SER A 8 6.09 12.81 15.73
CA SER A 8 6.96 12.59 14.58
C SER A 8 8.43 12.69 14.94
N GLU A 9 8.82 13.69 15.73
CA GLU A 9 10.21 13.85 16.20
C GLU A 9 10.66 12.67 17.08
N THR A 10 9.81 12.19 17.98
CA THR A 10 10.11 11.01 18.82
C THR A 10 10.35 9.78 17.96
N ASN A 11 9.49 9.53 16.97
CA ASN A 11 9.63 8.39 16.06
C ASN A 11 10.88 8.52 15.18
N LEU A 12 11.14 9.69 14.61
CA LEU A 12 12.32 9.96 13.79
C LEU A 12 13.62 9.68 14.57
N ALA A 13 13.68 10.08 15.84
CA ALA A 13 14.85 9.86 16.70
C ALA A 13 15.18 8.37 16.93
N THR A 14 14.22 7.46 16.74
CA THR A 14 14.44 6.01 16.87
C THR A 14 15.10 5.35 15.65
N LEU A 15 15.17 6.07 14.53
CA LEU A 15 15.71 5.56 13.27
C LEU A 15 17.24 5.61 13.27
N ARG A 16 17.86 4.85 12.35
CA ARG A 16 19.30 4.99 12.09
C ARG A 16 19.66 6.43 11.77
N PRO A 17 20.77 6.98 12.31
CA PRO A 17 21.18 8.35 12.04
C PRO A 17 21.24 8.67 10.55
N LYS A 18 21.73 7.74 9.71
CA LYS A 18 21.76 7.92 8.25
C LYS A 18 20.39 7.89 7.58
N ALA A 19 19.39 7.25 8.18
CA ALA A 19 18.03 7.19 7.65
C ALA A 19 17.20 8.42 8.03
N GLN A 20 17.47 9.04 9.18
CA GLN A 20 16.74 10.22 9.66
C GLN A 20 16.57 11.34 8.63
N PRO A 21 17.60 11.81 7.90
CA PRO A 21 17.44 12.90 6.95
C PRO A 21 16.49 12.55 5.77
N HIS A 22 16.47 11.29 5.32
CA HIS A 22 15.53 10.82 4.30
C HIS A 22 14.09 10.94 4.77
N PHE A 23 13.80 10.48 5.99
CA PHE A 23 12.44 10.51 6.54
C PHE A 23 12.00 11.92 6.98
N ARG A 24 12.94 12.82 7.30
CA ARG A 24 12.65 14.26 7.47
C ARG A 24 12.26 14.89 6.13
N ALA A 25 13.01 14.61 5.06
CA ALA A 25 12.65 15.09 3.72
C ALA A 25 11.29 14.56 3.26
N LEU A 26 11.00 13.27 3.52
CA LEU A 26 9.67 12.70 3.31
C LEU A 26 8.61 13.51 4.07
N LEU A 27 8.76 13.66 5.39
CA LEU A 27 7.74 14.33 6.19
C LEU A 27 7.51 15.79 5.77
N ARG A 28 8.56 16.53 5.37
CA ARG A 28 8.41 17.86 4.75
C ARG A 28 7.51 17.81 3.51
N ALA A 29 7.79 16.91 2.57
CA ALA A 29 7.02 16.77 1.33
C ALA A 29 5.55 16.39 1.61
N LEU A 30 5.34 15.44 2.52
CA LEU A 30 4.01 15.00 2.92
C LEU A 30 3.22 16.11 3.64
N LYS A 31 3.85 16.88 4.53
CA LYS A 31 3.22 18.02 5.23
C LYS A 31 2.77 19.09 4.25
N THR A 32 3.58 19.41 3.24
CA THR A 32 3.21 20.36 2.17
C THR A 32 1.96 19.89 1.44
N TYR A 33 1.89 18.62 1.05
CA TYR A 33 0.71 18.05 0.40
C TYR A 33 -0.52 18.02 1.34
N ALA A 34 -0.37 17.51 2.55
CA ALA A 34 -1.48 17.34 3.48
C ALA A 34 -2.11 18.70 3.81
N THR A 35 -1.30 19.72 4.08
CA THR A 35 -1.77 21.06 4.42
C THR A 35 -2.57 21.69 3.29
N SER A 36 -2.17 21.52 2.02
CA SER A 36 -2.91 22.06 0.87
C SER A 36 -4.27 21.39 0.66
N HIS A 37 -4.53 20.26 1.33
CA HIS A 37 -5.80 19.53 1.29
C HIS A 37 -6.57 19.62 2.62
N GLY A 38 -6.17 20.51 3.55
CA GLY A 38 -6.82 20.65 4.85
C GLY A 38 -6.62 19.44 5.77
N LEU A 39 -5.48 18.74 5.61
CA LEU A 39 -5.10 17.57 6.40
C LEU A 39 -3.81 17.85 7.17
N ASP A 40 -3.56 17.01 8.17
CA ASP A 40 -2.28 16.88 8.84
C ASP A 40 -1.74 15.45 8.65
N VAL A 41 -0.43 15.31 8.62
CA VAL A 41 0.27 14.03 8.50
C VAL A 41 1.32 13.93 9.59
N LYS A 42 1.43 12.78 10.23
CA LYS A 42 2.40 12.52 11.30
C LYS A 42 3.04 11.17 11.10
N ILE A 43 4.29 11.01 11.52
CA ILE A 43 4.88 9.67 11.65
C ILE A 43 4.32 9.06 12.93
N ILE A 44 3.62 7.94 12.80
CA ILE A 44 2.94 7.26 13.91
C ILE A 44 3.70 6.02 14.42
N SER A 45 4.59 5.46 13.60
CA SER A 45 5.43 4.31 13.95
C SER A 45 6.76 4.39 13.19
N ALA A 46 7.85 3.96 13.84
CA ALA A 46 9.21 3.94 13.27
C ALA A 46 9.94 2.67 13.73
N ASN A 47 10.98 2.76 14.58
CA ASN A 47 11.65 1.57 15.09
C ASN A 47 10.68 0.67 15.87
N ARG A 48 10.78 -0.63 15.62
CA ARG A 48 10.20 -1.69 16.47
C ARG A 48 11.29 -2.69 16.80
N THR A 49 11.58 -2.89 18.07
CA THR A 49 12.45 -3.99 18.49
C THR A 49 11.87 -5.33 18.03
N TRP A 50 12.72 -6.36 17.96
CA TRP A 50 12.27 -7.68 17.50
C TRP A 50 11.23 -8.27 18.45
N ALA A 51 11.36 -8.02 19.75
CA ALA A 51 10.40 -8.43 20.77
C ALA A 51 9.06 -7.70 20.63
N GLU A 52 9.06 -6.38 20.40
CA GLU A 52 7.82 -5.61 20.13
C GLU A 52 7.12 -6.12 18.87
N GLN A 53 7.90 -6.48 17.83
CA GLN A 53 7.36 -7.05 16.62
C GLN A 53 6.74 -8.43 16.84
N ASP A 54 7.39 -9.30 17.62
CA ASP A 54 6.82 -10.60 17.99
C ASP A 54 5.54 -10.44 18.81
N ALA A 55 5.48 -9.45 19.71
CA ALA A 55 4.27 -9.12 20.45
C ALA A 55 3.13 -8.63 19.54
N LEU A 56 3.44 -7.84 18.50
CA LEU A 56 2.45 -7.46 17.48
C LEU A 56 2.00 -8.66 16.64
N PHE A 57 2.92 -9.54 16.27
CA PHE A 57 2.61 -10.76 15.53
C PHE A 57 1.70 -11.71 16.33
N ALA A 58 1.86 -11.76 17.65
CA ALA A 58 1.05 -12.59 18.55
C ALA A 58 -0.43 -12.18 18.58
N LYS A 59 -0.78 -10.90 18.32
CA LYS A 59 -2.18 -10.44 18.33
C LYS A 59 -3.02 -11.18 17.30
N GLY A 60 -4.20 -11.64 17.74
CA GLY A 60 -5.13 -12.43 16.91
C GLY A 60 -4.60 -13.83 16.57
N ARG A 61 -3.54 -14.28 17.24
CA ARG A 61 -2.94 -15.63 17.12
C ARG A 61 -2.82 -16.29 18.49
N THR A 62 -1.92 -15.77 19.32
CA THR A 62 -1.62 -16.26 20.68
C THR A 62 -1.87 -15.21 21.76
N ALA A 63 -2.22 -13.98 21.36
CA ALA A 63 -2.65 -12.89 22.24
C ALA A 63 -3.95 -12.24 21.71
N PRO A 64 -4.77 -11.62 22.58
CA PRO A 64 -6.00 -10.94 22.16
C PRO A 64 -5.77 -9.77 21.19
N GLY A 65 -6.82 -9.41 20.44
CA GLY A 65 -6.83 -8.28 19.49
C GLY A 65 -6.78 -8.71 18.02
N PRO A 66 -6.93 -7.77 17.07
CA PRO A 66 -6.88 -8.07 15.64
C PRO A 66 -5.46 -8.42 15.18
N LYS A 67 -5.36 -9.22 14.11
CA LYS A 67 -4.09 -9.45 13.40
C LYS A 67 -3.70 -8.15 12.69
N VAL A 68 -2.63 -7.51 13.16
CA VAL A 68 -2.12 -6.23 12.61
C VAL A 68 -0.85 -6.38 11.78
N THR A 69 -0.26 -7.57 11.75
CA THR A 69 0.94 -7.87 10.96
C THR A 69 1.05 -9.36 10.66
N ASN A 70 1.74 -9.68 9.57
CA ASN A 70 2.17 -11.04 9.21
C ASN A 70 3.67 -11.27 9.47
N ALA A 71 4.41 -10.25 9.90
CA ALA A 71 5.86 -10.33 10.12
C ALA A 71 6.20 -10.58 11.59
N ARG A 72 7.08 -11.56 11.85
CA ARG A 72 7.72 -11.79 13.17
C ARG A 72 8.90 -10.83 13.40
N GLY A 73 9.49 -10.87 14.59
CA GLY A 73 10.75 -10.20 14.89
C GLY A 73 11.84 -10.50 13.87
N GLY A 74 12.46 -9.44 13.33
CA GLY A 74 13.46 -9.54 12.26
C GLY A 74 12.87 -9.89 10.88
N GLN A 75 11.56 -9.74 10.67
CA GLN A 75 10.87 -9.90 9.39
C GLN A 75 10.16 -8.63 8.92
N SER A 76 10.33 -7.51 9.62
CA SER A 76 9.84 -6.18 9.22
C SER A 76 11.00 -5.20 9.08
N ASN A 77 10.96 -4.28 8.11
CA ASN A 77 11.96 -3.21 7.97
C ASN A 77 11.99 -2.23 9.17
N HIS A 78 10.91 -2.15 9.96
CA HIS A 78 10.90 -1.43 11.23
C HIS A 78 11.89 -2.02 12.24
N ASN A 79 12.20 -3.33 12.14
CA ASN A 79 13.18 -3.99 12.99
C ASN A 79 14.63 -3.61 12.68
N PHE A 80 14.84 -2.92 11.57
CA PHE A 80 16.13 -2.47 11.10
C PHE A 80 16.28 -0.95 11.16
N GLN A 81 15.31 -0.24 11.77
CA GLN A 81 15.34 1.22 11.98
C GLN A 81 15.44 2.03 10.68
N ILE A 82 14.82 1.52 9.61
CA ILE A 82 14.86 2.07 8.24
C ILE A 82 13.46 2.17 7.62
N ALA A 83 12.41 2.21 8.42
CA ALA A 83 11.03 2.33 7.97
C ALA A 83 10.18 3.17 8.92
N VAL A 84 9.15 3.81 8.38
CA VAL A 84 8.15 4.57 9.10
C VAL A 84 6.76 4.28 8.57
N ASP A 85 5.77 4.35 9.46
CA ASP A 85 4.36 4.42 9.10
C ASP A 85 3.85 5.84 9.36
N ILE A 86 3.11 6.39 8.41
CA ILE A 86 2.44 7.69 8.55
C ILE A 86 0.96 7.53 8.92
N GLY A 87 0.42 8.54 9.58
CA GLY A 87 -1.01 8.67 9.84
C GLY A 87 -1.53 10.00 9.34
N LEU A 88 -2.71 9.99 8.72
CA LEU A 88 -3.42 11.19 8.31
C LEU A 88 -4.46 11.60 9.32
N PHE A 89 -4.62 12.91 9.47
CA PHE A 89 -5.53 13.52 10.42
C PHE A 89 -6.32 14.64 9.77
N LYS A 90 -7.59 14.75 10.12
CA LYS A 90 -8.45 15.90 9.77
C LYS A 90 -9.05 16.45 11.05
N ASP A 91 -8.86 17.74 11.31
CA ASP A 91 -9.30 18.40 12.55
C ASP A 91 -8.84 17.66 13.82
N GLY A 92 -7.61 17.12 13.79
CA GLY A 92 -7.01 16.36 14.88
C GLY A 92 -7.47 14.90 15.01
N LYS A 93 -8.44 14.45 14.21
CA LYS A 93 -8.95 13.07 14.22
C LYS A 93 -8.21 12.20 13.21
N TYR A 94 -7.80 11.00 13.63
CA TYR A 94 -7.13 10.04 12.76
C TYR A 94 -8.07 9.54 11.66
N LEU A 95 -7.55 9.43 10.44
CA LEU A 95 -8.24 8.85 9.29
C LEU A 95 -7.73 7.42 9.10
N GLU A 96 -8.59 6.44 9.43
CA GLU A 96 -8.27 5.01 9.26
C GLU A 96 -8.00 4.66 7.80
N GLU A 97 -8.76 5.27 6.88
CA GLU A 97 -8.58 5.14 5.45
C GLU A 97 -8.61 6.50 4.77
N SER A 98 -7.82 6.65 3.70
CA SER A 98 -7.80 7.88 2.90
C SER A 98 -7.21 7.66 1.52
N VAL A 99 -7.84 8.22 0.48
CA VAL A 99 -7.28 8.28 -0.88
C VAL A 99 -5.99 9.09 -0.94
N HIS A 100 -5.74 9.95 0.06
CA HIS A 100 -4.57 10.80 0.09
C HIS A 100 -3.27 10.02 0.34
N TYR A 101 -3.33 8.82 0.93
CA TYR A 101 -2.14 7.96 1.01
C TYR A 101 -1.60 7.65 -0.39
N ASP A 102 -2.47 7.31 -1.34
CA ASP A 102 -2.07 6.98 -2.72
C ASP A 102 -1.52 8.20 -3.48
N LYS A 103 -2.00 9.40 -3.16
CA LYS A 103 -1.46 10.65 -3.72
C LYS A 103 -0.11 11.06 -3.13
N MET A 104 0.16 10.65 -1.89
CA MET A 104 1.40 10.92 -1.17
C MET A 104 2.50 9.89 -1.44
N GLY A 105 2.14 8.64 -1.76
CA GLY A 105 3.08 7.56 -2.11
C GLY A 105 4.18 7.98 -3.09
N PRO A 106 3.84 8.51 -4.28
CA PRO A 106 4.81 8.93 -5.29
C PRO A 106 5.79 10.02 -4.81
N LEU A 107 5.42 10.84 -3.82
CA LEU A 107 6.32 11.84 -3.25
C LEU A 107 7.49 11.17 -2.50
N GLY A 108 7.22 10.08 -1.79
CA GLY A 108 8.27 9.28 -1.14
C GLY A 108 9.15 8.56 -2.15
N GLU A 109 8.55 8.00 -3.19
CA GLU A 109 9.29 7.33 -4.27
C GLU A 109 10.21 8.30 -5.04
N ALA A 110 9.74 9.53 -5.30
CA ALA A 110 10.54 10.60 -5.91
C ALA A 110 11.76 11.01 -5.05
N LEU A 111 11.69 10.80 -3.73
CA LEU A 111 12.79 11.00 -2.79
C LEU A 111 13.70 9.77 -2.65
N GLY A 112 13.49 8.73 -3.45
CA GLY A 112 14.29 7.51 -3.45
C GLY A 112 13.90 6.49 -2.37
N LEU A 113 12.80 6.69 -1.67
CA LEU A 113 12.24 5.70 -0.75
C LEU A 113 11.44 4.64 -1.51
N GLU A 114 11.20 3.53 -0.84
CA GLU A 114 10.23 2.53 -1.27
C GLU A 114 8.93 2.73 -0.48
N TRP A 115 7.80 2.72 -1.18
CA TRP A 115 6.48 2.94 -0.60
C TRP A 115 5.66 1.65 -0.59
N GLY A 116 5.08 1.29 0.56
CA GLY A 116 4.34 0.03 0.73
C GLY A 116 3.06 -0.05 -0.09
N GLY A 117 2.48 1.09 -0.50
CA GLY A 117 1.31 1.11 -1.37
C GLY A 117 1.59 0.62 -2.79
N SER A 118 2.84 0.68 -3.28
CA SER A 118 3.21 0.17 -4.61
C SER A 118 3.53 -1.33 -4.64
N TRP A 119 3.49 -2.02 -3.48
CA TRP A 119 3.68 -3.47 -3.42
C TRP A 119 2.54 -4.24 -4.11
N HIS A 120 2.90 -5.32 -4.80
CA HIS A 120 1.98 -6.14 -5.60
C HIS A 120 1.07 -7.04 -4.74
N ASP A 121 1.65 -7.74 -3.76
CA ASP A 121 0.95 -8.81 -3.03
C ASP A 121 0.30 -8.35 -1.72
N LEU A 122 0.79 -7.26 -1.13
CA LEU A 122 0.28 -6.75 0.14
C LEU A 122 0.45 -5.22 0.20
N SER A 123 -0.54 -4.49 -0.30
CA SER A 123 -0.54 -3.03 -0.23
C SER A 123 -0.53 -2.54 1.21
N ASP A 124 0.48 -1.74 1.56
CA ASP A 124 0.59 -1.06 2.86
C ASP A 124 0.82 0.44 2.66
N ALA A 125 -0.26 1.17 2.39
CA ALA A 125 -0.20 2.57 1.96
C ALA A 125 0.41 3.54 3.00
N PRO A 126 0.28 3.32 4.32
CA PRO A 126 0.99 4.10 5.33
C PRO A 126 2.51 3.91 5.38
N HIS A 127 3.03 2.82 4.84
CA HIS A 127 4.41 2.38 5.07
C HIS A 127 5.40 2.98 4.06
N TYR A 128 6.53 3.48 4.56
CA TYR A 128 7.68 3.92 3.76
C TYR A 128 8.98 3.35 4.33
N GLN A 129 9.90 2.95 3.45
CA GLN A 129 11.20 2.41 3.87
C GLN A 129 12.35 2.88 3.00
N ILE A 130 13.57 2.82 3.55
CA ILE A 130 14.79 2.98 2.78
C ILE A 130 14.88 1.85 1.75
N LYS A 131 15.09 2.21 0.47
CA LYS A 131 15.24 1.26 -0.62
C LYS A 131 16.62 0.59 -0.60
N THR A 132 16.77 -0.45 0.22
CA THR A 132 18.03 -1.20 0.35
C THR A 132 18.30 -2.16 -0.82
N ASN A 133 17.28 -2.45 -1.65
CA ASN A 133 17.30 -3.49 -2.68
C ASN A 133 17.67 -4.90 -2.14
N LYS A 134 17.44 -5.15 -0.85
CA LYS A 134 17.66 -6.44 -0.19
C LYS A 134 16.36 -6.96 0.41
N LYS A 135 16.20 -8.28 0.40
CA LYS A 135 15.13 -8.95 1.16
C LYS A 135 15.42 -8.80 2.65
N VAL A 136 14.36 -8.73 3.47
CA VAL A 136 14.48 -8.61 4.93
C VAL A 136 15.28 -9.78 5.55
N SER A 137 15.20 -10.98 4.97
CA SER A 137 16.03 -12.12 5.39
C SER A 137 17.54 -11.85 5.27
N VAL A 138 17.96 -11.11 4.25
CA VAL A 138 19.36 -10.70 4.06
C VAL A 138 19.75 -9.65 5.10
N LEU A 139 18.87 -8.68 5.40
CA LEU A 139 19.13 -7.69 6.45
C LEU A 139 19.32 -8.37 7.81
N ARG A 140 18.45 -9.35 8.13
CA ARG A 140 18.58 -10.15 9.35
C ARG A 140 19.92 -10.87 9.45
N GLU A 141 20.35 -11.46 8.34
CA GLU A 141 21.64 -12.17 8.27
C GLU A 141 22.84 -11.23 8.39
N LEU A 142 22.78 -10.04 7.79
CA LEU A 142 23.81 -9.02 7.93
C LEU A 142 23.95 -8.57 9.38
N VAL A 143 22.84 -8.30 10.08
CA VAL A 143 22.89 -7.95 11.50
C VAL A 143 23.49 -9.09 12.33
N ARG A 144 23.14 -10.34 12.01
CA ARG A 144 23.66 -11.52 12.71
C ARG A 144 25.17 -11.73 12.52
N THR A 145 25.68 -11.50 11.32
CA THR A 145 27.06 -11.87 10.93
C THR A 145 28.05 -10.70 10.98
N GLN A 146 27.58 -9.49 10.67
CA GLN A 146 28.40 -8.28 10.52
C GLN A 146 27.96 -7.17 11.49
N GLY A 147 26.89 -7.40 12.24
CA GLY A 147 26.35 -6.42 13.18
C GLY A 147 25.57 -5.30 12.51
N TRP A 148 25.10 -4.39 13.36
CA TRP A 148 24.28 -3.26 12.98
C TRP A 148 24.91 -2.27 11.99
N PRO A 149 26.25 -2.04 11.93
CA PRO A 149 26.86 -1.17 10.91
C PRO A 149 26.64 -1.63 9.47
N ALA A 150 26.40 -2.93 9.25
CA ALA A 150 26.10 -3.45 7.91
C ALA A 150 24.78 -2.87 7.33
N ILE A 151 23.82 -2.50 8.19
CA ILE A 151 22.61 -1.80 7.76
C ILE A 151 22.92 -0.36 7.35
N ASP A 152 23.80 0.33 8.09
CA ASP A 152 24.20 1.71 7.78
C ASP A 152 24.97 1.83 6.46
N ALA A 153 25.58 0.74 6.00
CA ALA A 153 26.23 0.66 4.68
C ALA A 153 25.23 0.53 3.52
N LEU A 154 23.99 0.10 3.80
CA LEU A 154 22.93 -0.04 2.80
C LEU A 154 22.06 1.21 2.65
N ILE A 155 22.12 2.14 3.60
CA ILE A 155 21.36 3.39 3.55
C ILE A 155 22.04 4.32 2.53
N PRO A 156 21.34 4.76 1.46
CA PRO A 156 21.91 5.68 0.49
C PRO A 156 22.37 6.98 1.16
N THR A 157 23.45 7.56 0.67
CA THR A 157 23.86 8.92 1.09
C THR A 157 22.72 9.88 0.81
N PHE A 158 22.27 10.60 1.84
CA PHE A 158 21.25 11.62 1.67
C PHE A 158 21.85 12.78 0.87
N VAL A 159 21.17 13.17 -0.21
CA VAL A 159 21.47 14.38 -0.98
C VAL A 159 20.28 15.29 -0.79
N GLU A 160 20.52 16.45 -0.19
CA GLU A 160 19.45 17.44 -0.04
C GLU A 160 19.10 18.01 -1.42
N HIS A 161 17.84 17.85 -1.83
CA HIS A 161 17.36 18.47 -3.06
C HIS A 161 17.10 19.96 -2.79
N PRO A 162 17.71 20.90 -3.54
CA PRO A 162 17.69 22.33 -3.23
C PRO A 162 16.34 23.03 -3.51
N SER A 163 15.32 22.31 -3.98
CA SER A 163 13.99 22.87 -4.22
C SER A 163 12.97 22.25 -3.26
N PRO A 164 12.01 23.04 -2.72
CA PRO A 164 10.81 22.45 -2.17
C PRO A 164 10.25 21.52 -3.24
N VAL A 165 9.90 20.28 -2.85
CA VAL A 165 9.17 19.37 -3.75
C VAL A 165 8.08 20.23 -4.41
N PRO A 166 8.14 20.45 -5.74
CA PRO A 166 7.21 21.33 -6.39
C PRO A 166 5.82 20.88 -5.97
N ALA A 167 4.97 21.84 -5.59
CA ALA A 167 3.57 21.55 -5.27
C ALA A 167 3.08 20.57 -6.32
N PRO A 168 2.55 19.39 -5.93
CA PRO A 168 2.25 18.36 -6.89
C PRO A 168 1.41 19.00 -7.96
N THR A 169 1.94 19.02 -9.19
CA THR A 169 1.14 19.29 -10.36
C THR A 169 -0.09 18.41 -10.20
N PRO A 170 -1.32 18.92 -10.35
CA PRO A 170 -2.51 18.07 -10.25
C PRO A 170 -2.21 16.83 -11.06
N SER A 171 -2.16 15.69 -10.35
CA SER A 171 -1.74 14.44 -10.96
C SER A 171 -2.56 14.31 -12.23
N PRO A 172 -1.94 14.16 -13.41
CA PRO A 172 -2.72 14.01 -14.63
C PRO A 172 -3.77 12.94 -14.34
N ALA A 173 -5.01 13.17 -14.81
CA ALA A 173 -6.10 12.23 -14.61
C ALA A 173 -5.56 10.82 -14.85
N PRO A 174 -5.76 9.90 -13.89
CA PRO A 174 -5.00 8.67 -13.88
C PRO A 174 -5.22 7.96 -15.22
N THR A 175 -4.13 7.55 -15.85
CA THR A 175 -4.21 6.94 -17.18
C THR A 175 -5.04 5.68 -17.08
N LEU A 176 -6.16 5.66 -17.80
CA LEU A 176 -7.00 4.48 -17.95
C LEU A 176 -6.31 3.54 -18.95
N ASP A 177 -5.57 2.55 -18.45
CA ASP A 177 -4.92 1.54 -19.30
C ASP A 177 -5.80 0.29 -19.39
N PRO A 178 -6.41 -0.03 -20.54
CA PRO A 178 -7.32 -1.17 -20.66
C PRO A 178 -6.65 -2.49 -20.28
N VAL A 179 -7.40 -3.34 -19.57
CA VAL A 179 -6.99 -4.69 -19.19
C VAL A 179 -7.87 -5.69 -19.93
N THR A 180 -7.26 -6.59 -20.69
CA THR A 180 -7.98 -7.72 -21.29
C THR A 180 -8.18 -8.79 -20.23
N VAL A 181 -9.42 -9.21 -20.02
CA VAL A 181 -9.72 -10.26 -19.03
C VAL A 181 -9.90 -11.60 -19.71
N PHE A 182 -9.28 -12.62 -19.13
CA PHE A 182 -9.39 -14.02 -19.51
C PHE A 182 -9.92 -14.85 -18.34
N LEU A 183 -10.65 -15.90 -18.67
CA LEU A 183 -11.12 -16.91 -17.75
C LEU A 183 -10.52 -18.27 -18.13
N ASP A 184 -9.97 -18.99 -17.16
CA ASP A 184 -9.34 -20.29 -17.40
C ASP A 184 -9.81 -21.31 -16.35
N HIS A 185 -10.61 -22.28 -16.78
CA HIS A 185 -11.10 -23.40 -15.96
C HIS A 185 -10.18 -24.63 -16.01
N GLY A 186 -8.98 -24.48 -16.58
CA GLY A 186 -8.02 -25.57 -16.80
C GLY A 186 -8.11 -26.21 -18.20
N ASP A 187 -8.98 -25.70 -19.08
CA ASP A 187 -9.07 -26.06 -20.51
C ASP A 187 -8.46 -25.01 -21.44
N GLY A 188 -7.80 -24.00 -20.87
CA GLY A 188 -7.15 -22.91 -21.57
C GLY A 188 -7.91 -21.59 -21.43
N ALA A 189 -7.14 -20.51 -21.29
CA ALA A 189 -7.65 -19.17 -21.07
C ALA A 189 -8.49 -18.66 -22.26
N LYS A 190 -9.75 -18.29 -22.00
CA LYS A 190 -10.69 -17.69 -22.96
C LYS A 190 -10.94 -16.24 -22.60
N LYS A 191 -10.85 -15.33 -23.58
CA LYS A 191 -11.19 -13.92 -23.36
C LYS A 191 -12.67 -13.80 -22.98
N ILE A 192 -12.98 -12.98 -21.98
CA ILE A 192 -14.35 -12.62 -21.60
C ILE A 192 -14.60 -11.13 -21.86
N GLU A 193 -15.86 -10.78 -22.09
CA GLU A 193 -16.30 -9.39 -22.21
C GLU A 193 -16.55 -8.83 -20.81
N LEU A 194 -15.46 -8.42 -20.16
CA LEU A 194 -15.48 -7.74 -18.87
C LEU A 194 -14.60 -6.51 -18.98
N ASP A 195 -15.23 -5.34 -18.92
CA ASP A 195 -14.51 -4.07 -18.97
C ASP A 195 -13.62 -3.91 -17.73
N ALA A 196 -12.32 -3.70 -17.97
CA ALA A 196 -11.34 -3.56 -16.90
C ALA A 196 -10.23 -2.57 -17.27
N TRP A 197 -9.69 -1.92 -16.24
CA TRP A 197 -8.64 -0.92 -16.37
C TRP A 197 -7.58 -1.07 -15.30
N PHE A 198 -6.34 -0.77 -15.67
CA PHE A 198 -5.24 -0.62 -14.74
C PHE A 198 -5.02 0.86 -14.46
N ILE A 199 -5.16 1.24 -13.19
CA ILE A 199 -5.24 2.64 -12.74
C ILE A 199 -4.51 2.71 -11.41
N GLU A 200 -3.52 3.59 -11.32
CA GLU A 200 -2.74 3.82 -10.09
C GLU A 200 -2.30 2.50 -9.43
N SER A 201 -1.69 1.63 -10.24
CA SER A 201 -1.16 0.33 -9.82
C SER A 201 -2.19 -0.74 -9.40
N ARG A 202 -3.47 -0.53 -9.70
CA ARG A 202 -4.57 -1.47 -9.38
C ARG A 202 -5.38 -1.83 -10.61
N VAL A 203 -5.89 -3.08 -10.62
CA VAL A 203 -6.91 -3.50 -11.59
C VAL A 203 -8.29 -3.16 -11.04
N TRP A 204 -9.08 -2.49 -11.87
CA TRP A 204 -10.46 -2.11 -11.63
C TRP A 204 -11.33 -2.78 -12.68
N VAL A 205 -12.44 -3.40 -12.26
CA VAL A 205 -13.38 -4.09 -13.15
C VAL A 205 -14.74 -3.43 -13.08
N ALA A 206 -15.44 -3.34 -14.20
CA ALA A 206 -16.83 -2.90 -14.24
C ALA A 206 -17.68 -3.86 -13.41
N ILE A 207 -18.23 -3.37 -12.30
CA ILE A 207 -18.80 -4.26 -11.29
C ILE A 207 -20.15 -4.85 -11.71
N ARG A 208 -20.88 -4.17 -12.60
CA ARG A 208 -22.12 -4.70 -13.19
C ARG A 208 -21.82 -5.85 -14.14
N ASP A 209 -20.91 -5.63 -15.08
CA ASP A 209 -20.43 -6.67 -16.01
C ASP A 209 -19.90 -7.89 -15.24
N TRP A 210 -19.21 -7.66 -14.12
CA TRP A 210 -18.80 -8.73 -13.22
C TRP A 210 -19.99 -9.51 -12.67
N THR A 211 -20.98 -8.85 -12.05
CA THR A 211 -22.14 -9.52 -11.46
C THR A 211 -23.03 -10.18 -12.51
N ASP A 212 -23.08 -9.65 -13.73
CA ASP A 212 -23.81 -10.24 -14.84
C ASP A 212 -23.14 -11.55 -15.31
N TYR A 213 -21.80 -11.60 -15.27
CA TYR A 213 -21.03 -12.77 -15.70
C TYR A 213 -20.92 -13.85 -14.62
N PHE A 214 -20.53 -13.47 -13.40
CA PHE A 214 -20.22 -14.39 -12.30
C PHE A 214 -21.36 -14.54 -11.28
N GLY A 215 -22.45 -13.80 -11.45
CA GLY A 215 -23.52 -13.71 -10.47
C GLY A 215 -23.18 -12.79 -9.28
N GLY A 216 -24.11 -12.75 -8.33
CA GLY A 216 -24.01 -11.90 -7.14
C GLY A 216 -24.85 -10.62 -7.25
N SER A 217 -24.78 -9.79 -6.22
CA SER A 217 -25.52 -8.52 -6.16
C SER A 217 -24.73 -7.44 -5.43
N LEU A 218 -25.05 -6.18 -5.74
CA LEU A 218 -24.47 -5.02 -5.08
C LEU A 218 -25.44 -4.46 -4.06
N LEU A 219 -24.97 -4.32 -2.82
CA LEU A 219 -25.65 -3.52 -1.81
C LEU A 219 -24.97 -2.16 -1.71
N GLU A 220 -25.76 -1.11 -1.85
CA GLU A 220 -25.32 0.27 -1.59
C GLU A 220 -25.94 0.76 -0.27
N LYS A 221 -25.09 1.29 0.61
CA LYS A 221 -25.52 1.93 1.85
C LYS A 221 -24.61 3.11 2.17
N ASP A 222 -25.19 4.30 2.33
CA ASP A 222 -24.47 5.54 2.67
C ASP A 222 -23.28 5.83 1.72
N GLY A 223 -23.45 5.56 0.42
CA GLY A 223 -22.41 5.75 -0.59
C GLY A 223 -21.27 4.72 -0.56
N LYS A 224 -21.41 3.65 0.24
CA LYS A 224 -20.49 2.51 0.26
C LYS A 224 -21.14 1.31 -0.41
N TYR A 225 -20.35 0.56 -1.17
CA TYR A 225 -20.80 -0.64 -1.86
C TYR A 225 -20.28 -1.90 -1.17
N SER A 226 -21.11 -2.94 -1.14
CA SER A 226 -20.72 -4.30 -0.78
C SER A 226 -21.13 -5.26 -1.88
N LEU A 227 -20.23 -6.17 -2.25
CA LEU A 227 -20.55 -7.28 -3.15
C LEU A 227 -21.08 -8.44 -2.32
N LEU A 228 -22.18 -9.04 -2.77
CA LEU A 228 -22.74 -10.26 -2.22
C LEU A 228 -22.60 -11.37 -3.25
N LEU A 229 -21.97 -12.48 -2.87
CA LEU A 229 -21.75 -13.62 -3.72
C LEU A 229 -21.65 -14.88 -2.86
N ASN A 230 -22.39 -15.94 -3.20
CA ASN A 230 -22.39 -17.23 -2.49
C ASN A 230 -22.52 -17.09 -0.96
N ASP A 231 -23.52 -16.32 -0.50
CA ASP A 231 -23.79 -16.00 0.92
C ASP A 231 -22.68 -15.22 1.65
N GLN A 232 -21.60 -14.87 0.96
CA GLN A 232 -20.54 -14.01 1.47
C GLN A 232 -20.79 -12.56 1.07
N SER A 233 -20.32 -11.64 1.91
CA SER A 233 -20.34 -10.22 1.60
C SER A 233 -19.00 -9.59 1.95
N ALA A 234 -18.50 -8.71 1.06
CA ALA A 234 -17.40 -7.82 1.39
C ALA A 234 -17.68 -6.40 0.93
N ALA A 235 -17.21 -5.45 1.72
CA ALA A 235 -17.12 -4.06 1.30
C ALA A 235 -16.13 -3.97 0.13
N ILE A 236 -16.54 -3.29 -0.93
CA ILE A 236 -15.72 -3.10 -2.13
C ILE A 236 -15.45 -1.61 -2.33
N LYS A 237 -14.21 -1.26 -2.67
CA LYS A 237 -13.90 0.10 -3.10
C LYS A 237 -14.37 0.29 -4.52
N THR A 238 -15.19 1.32 -4.73
CA THR A 238 -15.71 1.68 -6.05
C THR A 238 -15.29 3.08 -6.47
N GLN A 239 -15.28 3.31 -7.77
CA GLN A 239 -15.20 4.62 -8.40
C GLN A 239 -15.94 4.61 -9.73
N VAL A 240 -16.18 5.79 -10.32
CA VAL A 240 -16.83 5.91 -11.63
C VAL A 240 -15.77 6.16 -12.70
N ILE A 241 -15.80 5.36 -13.77
CA ILE A 241 -14.89 5.44 -14.92
C ILE A 241 -15.71 5.28 -16.18
N ASN A 242 -15.63 6.25 -17.10
CA ASN A 242 -16.38 6.23 -18.35
C ASN A 242 -17.86 5.87 -18.11
N GLU A 243 -18.49 6.53 -17.12
CA GLU A 243 -19.88 6.32 -16.71
C GLU A 243 -20.20 4.93 -16.10
N ARG A 244 -19.20 4.05 -15.96
CA ARG A 244 -19.34 2.76 -15.29
C ARG A 244 -18.89 2.85 -13.84
N THR A 245 -19.66 2.22 -12.95
CA THR A 245 -19.15 1.88 -11.63
C THR A 245 -18.15 0.76 -11.77
N VAL A 246 -16.92 0.99 -11.33
CA VAL A 246 -15.88 -0.02 -11.26
C VAL A 246 -15.57 -0.35 -9.81
N ALA A 247 -15.14 -1.57 -9.56
CA ALA A 247 -14.67 -2.01 -8.26
C ALA A 247 -13.23 -2.52 -8.36
N LYS A 248 -12.46 -2.35 -7.29
CA LYS A 248 -11.09 -2.84 -7.21
C LYS A 248 -11.12 -4.37 -7.21
N PHE A 249 -10.46 -5.00 -8.20
CA PHE A 249 -10.47 -6.46 -8.38
C PHE A 249 -9.99 -7.21 -7.13
N ALA A 250 -9.00 -6.67 -6.42
CA ALA A 250 -8.49 -7.28 -5.19
C ALA A 250 -9.56 -7.38 -4.07
N ASP A 251 -10.48 -6.41 -4.00
CA ASP A 251 -11.54 -6.42 -2.99
C ASP A 251 -12.63 -7.45 -3.36
N ILE A 252 -12.89 -7.62 -4.67
CA ILE A 252 -13.75 -8.70 -5.18
C ILE A 252 -13.13 -10.07 -4.90
N ASN A 253 -11.83 -10.23 -5.21
CA ASN A 253 -11.14 -11.50 -5.02
C ASN A 253 -10.98 -11.87 -3.55
N ALA A 254 -11.07 -10.91 -2.63
CA ALA A 254 -11.12 -11.18 -1.19
C ALA A 254 -12.40 -11.92 -0.77
N VAL A 255 -13.49 -11.79 -1.53
CA VAL A 255 -14.72 -12.61 -1.35
C VAL A 255 -14.49 -14.01 -1.91
N LEU A 256 -14.00 -14.09 -3.13
CA LEU A 256 -13.97 -15.34 -3.91
C LEU A 256 -12.84 -16.29 -3.53
N GLY A 257 -11.69 -15.74 -3.14
CA GLY A 257 -10.49 -16.54 -2.88
C GLY A 257 -9.88 -17.19 -4.12
N TRP A 258 -10.32 -16.82 -5.33
CA TRP A 258 -9.86 -17.43 -6.57
C TRP A 258 -8.40 -17.09 -6.88
N ASN A 259 -7.76 -18.01 -7.61
CA ASN A 259 -6.43 -17.79 -8.16
C ASN A 259 -6.53 -16.84 -9.36
N PHE A 260 -5.50 -16.01 -9.56
CA PHE A 260 -5.42 -15.14 -10.73
C PHE A 260 -3.96 -14.86 -11.11
N SER A 261 -3.75 -14.48 -12.36
CA SER A 261 -2.47 -13.97 -12.85
C SER A 261 -2.68 -12.62 -13.55
N PHE A 262 -1.78 -11.67 -13.30
CA PHE A 262 -1.83 -10.35 -13.92
C PHE A 262 -0.50 -10.05 -14.63
N ASN A 263 -0.55 -9.79 -15.93
CA ASN A 263 0.59 -9.32 -16.69
C ASN A 263 0.55 -7.80 -16.80
N GLY A 264 1.28 -7.13 -15.90
CA GLY A 264 1.39 -5.68 -15.89
C GLY A 264 2.56 -5.10 -16.71
N ALA A 265 3.42 -5.95 -17.29
CA ALA A 265 4.61 -5.49 -18.01
C ALA A 265 4.36 -5.33 -19.52
N ALA A 266 3.46 -6.13 -20.10
CA ALA A 266 3.10 -6.07 -21.51
C ALA A 266 1.84 -5.20 -21.75
N ARG A 267 1.75 -4.60 -22.95
CA ARG A 267 0.51 -3.98 -23.45
C ARG A 267 -0.01 -4.77 -24.66
N PRO A 268 -1.32 -5.12 -24.72
CA PRO A 268 -2.34 -4.84 -23.70
C PRO A 268 -2.07 -5.62 -22.40
N ARG A 269 -2.42 -5.00 -21.26
CA ARG A 269 -2.34 -5.68 -19.96
C ARG A 269 -3.36 -6.80 -19.93
N THR A 270 -3.04 -7.89 -19.23
CA THR A 270 -3.95 -9.04 -19.14
C THR A 270 -4.18 -9.44 -17.70
N LEU A 271 -5.43 -9.73 -17.35
CA LEU A 271 -5.83 -10.40 -16.12
C LEU A 271 -6.40 -11.76 -16.51
N THR A 272 -5.85 -12.85 -16.00
CA THR A 272 -6.42 -14.19 -16.14
C THR A 272 -6.94 -14.65 -14.79
N ILE A 273 -8.22 -14.95 -14.74
CA ILE A 273 -8.91 -15.44 -13.54
C ILE A 273 -9.00 -16.96 -13.65
N HIS A 274 -8.65 -17.63 -12.55
CA HIS A 274 -8.72 -19.09 -12.40
C HIS A 274 -9.70 -19.40 -11.26
N PRO A 275 -11.01 -19.48 -11.56
CA PRO A 275 -12.00 -19.86 -10.56
C PRO A 275 -11.65 -21.23 -9.99
N ASP A 276 -11.85 -21.39 -8.69
CA ASP A 276 -11.83 -22.73 -8.10
C ASP A 276 -12.94 -23.57 -8.75
N LYS A 277 -12.72 -24.88 -8.86
CA LYS A 277 -13.77 -25.78 -9.34
C LYS A 277 -14.85 -25.85 -8.26
N ASP A 278 -16.01 -25.26 -8.53
CA ASP A 278 -17.24 -25.52 -7.79
C ASP A 278 -17.60 -27.03 -7.81
#